data_AF-A0A6H9GWB7-F1
#
_entry.id   AF-A0A6H9GWB7-F1
#
_cell.length_a   1.000
_cell.length_b   1.000
_cell.length_c   1.000
_cell.angle_alpha   90.00
_cell.angle_beta   90.00
_cell.angle_gamma   90.00
#
_symmetry.space_group_name_H-M   'P 1'
#
loop_
_entity.id
_entity.type
_entity.pdbx_description
1 polymer ?
#
loop_
_entity_poly.entity_id
_entity_poly.type
_entity_poly.pdbx_seq_one_letter_code
_entity_poly.pdbx_strand_id
1 'polypeptide(L)'
;MLIKIYNNKIFRFLIAGGVAFLINLFLIYWFIDDLGFNTPFLKNVANVISIEISLIASFFIYRIWVWTGGDWTIRDVILIQLPLYHLSAGLAVLLRVFLIFPFLNWLGISPGVNTMIGVLLGASINYVASDSLIFKPKNKTNET
;
A
#
# COMPACT_ATOMS: atom_id res chain seq x y z
N MET A 1 26.11 5.64 9.76
CA MET A 1 25.32 4.39 9.58
C MET A 1 23.82 4.68 9.49
N LEU A 2 23.23 5.44 10.43
CA LEU A 2 21.81 5.82 10.44
C LEU A 2 21.34 6.52 9.14
N ILE A 3 22.12 7.45 8.61
CA ILE A 3 21.81 8.15 7.33
C ILE A 3 21.73 7.17 6.15
N LYS A 4 22.55 6.12 6.15
CA LYS A 4 22.57 5.10 5.08
C LYS A 4 21.33 4.20 5.13
N ILE A 5 20.82 3.91 6.33
CA ILE A 5 19.56 3.17 6.54
C ILE A 5 18.37 4.04 6.15
N TYR A 6 18.36 5.31 6.54
CA TYR A 6 17.30 6.27 6.19
C TYR A 6 17.18 6.49 4.68
N ASN A 7 18.30 6.51 3.95
CA ASN A 7 18.28 6.67 2.49
C ASN A 7 17.85 5.39 1.76
N ASN A 8 17.77 4.25 2.44
CA ASN A 8 17.32 2.99 1.84
C ASN A 8 15.82 3.07 1.49
N LYS A 9 15.51 2.79 0.22
CA LYS A 9 14.14 2.84 -0.31
C LYS A 9 13.21 1.83 0.38
N ILE A 10 13.69 0.63 0.68
CA ILE A 10 12.91 -0.40 1.40
C ILE A 10 12.56 0.07 2.82
N PHE A 11 13.52 0.69 3.51
CA PHE A 11 13.28 1.22 4.85
C PHE A 11 12.20 2.31 4.83
N ARG A 12 12.31 3.30 3.92
CA ARG A 12 11.29 4.35 3.78
C ARG A 12 9.94 3.78 3.35
N PHE A 13 9.91 2.76 2.49
CA PHE A 13 8.69 2.05 2.11
C PHE A 13 8.00 1.42 3.33
N LEU A 14 8.73 0.71 4.19
CA LEU A 14 8.17 0.09 5.39
C LEU A 14 7.61 1.13 6.36
N ILE A 15 8.33 2.25 6.55
CA ILE A 15 7.85 3.35 7.41
C ILE A 15 6.59 3.99 6.83
N ALA A 16 6.59 4.33 5.53
CA ALA A 16 5.43 4.93 4.89
C ALA A 16 4.23 3.99 4.86
N GLY A 17 4.43 2.68 4.67
CA GLY A 17 3.39 1.67 4.81
C GLY A 17 2.86 1.57 6.24
N GLY A 18 3.73 1.66 7.24
CA GLY A 18 3.33 1.74 8.65
C GLY A 18 2.48 2.98 8.96
N VAL A 19 2.86 4.15 8.42
CA VAL A 19 2.06 5.38 8.53
C VAL A 19 0.69 5.21 7.90
N ALA A 20 0.62 4.60 6.70
CA ALA A 20 -0.65 4.32 6.04
C ALA A 20 -1.56 3.40 6.85
N PHE A 21 -0.99 2.36 7.47
CA PHE A 21 -1.70 1.47 8.39
C PHE A 21 -2.26 2.24 9.59
N LEU A 22 -1.47 3.13 10.18
CA LEU A 22 -1.94 3.97 11.30
C LEU A 22 -3.03 4.95 10.89
N ILE A 23 -2.94 5.55 9.71
CA ILE A 23 -4.01 6.39 9.14
C ILE A 23 -5.30 5.58 8.99
N ASN A 24 -5.21 4.38 8.42
CA ASN A 24 -6.35 3.49 8.25
C ASN A 24 -7.00 3.15 9.61
N LEU A 25 -6.20 2.74 10.59
CA LEU A 25 -6.67 2.38 11.92
C LEU A 25 -7.34 3.57 12.63
N PHE A 26 -6.70 4.74 12.57
CA PHE A 26 -7.25 5.98 13.12
C PHE A 26 -8.62 6.30 12.51
N LEU A 27 -8.74 6.23 11.17
CA LEU A 27 -10.00 6.52 10.48
C LEU A 27 -11.11 5.54 10.87
N ILE A 28 -10.80 4.25 11.00
CA ILE A 28 -11.79 3.25 11.44
C ILE A 28 -12.32 3.59 12.83
N TYR A 29 -11.44 3.88 13.79
CA TYR A 29 -11.86 4.29 15.13
C TYR A 29 -12.66 5.59 15.11
N TRP A 30 -12.21 6.59 14.37
CA TRP A 30 -12.90 7.87 14.25
C TRP A 30 -14.32 7.72 13.67
N PHE A 31 -14.49 6.91 12.62
CA PHE A 31 -15.82 6.67 12.05
C PHE A 31 -16.76 5.90 12.99
N ILE A 32 -16.24 4.88 13.69
CA ILE A 32 -17.09 4.01 14.53
C ILE A 32 -17.39 4.68 15.88
N ASP A 33 -16.37 5.17 16.57
CA ASP A 33 -16.48 5.62 17.95
C ASP A 33 -16.98 7.06 18.04
N ASP A 34 -16.49 7.96 17.18
CA ASP A 34 -16.85 9.39 17.25
C ASP A 34 -18.02 9.76 16.32
N LEU A 35 -18.08 9.16 15.12
CA LEU A 35 -19.16 9.43 14.14
C LEU A 35 -20.33 8.43 14.22
N GLY A 36 -20.23 7.42 15.08
CA GLY A 36 -21.34 6.53 15.41
C GLY A 36 -21.70 5.51 14.32
N PHE A 37 -20.74 5.08 13.49
CA PHE A 37 -20.96 4.07 12.44
C PHE A 37 -21.11 2.66 13.05
N ASN A 38 -22.19 2.44 13.82
CA ASN A 38 -22.34 1.29 14.70
C ASN A 38 -23.08 0.09 14.09
N THR A 39 -23.78 0.27 12.96
CA THR A 39 -24.46 -0.83 12.28
C THR A 39 -23.47 -1.65 11.44
N PRO A 40 -23.73 -2.95 11.17
CA PRO A 40 -22.87 -3.76 10.32
C PRO A 40 -22.62 -3.15 8.94
N PHE A 41 -23.64 -2.51 8.37
CA PHE A 41 -23.51 -1.79 7.11
C PHE A 41 -22.56 -0.59 7.23
N LEU A 42 -22.78 0.29 8.22
CA LEU A 42 -21.94 1.47 8.41
C LEU A 42 -20.50 1.12 8.76
N LYS A 43 -20.24 0.05 9.53
CA LYS A 43 -18.87 -0.43 9.80
C LYS A 43 -18.13 -0.83 8.53
N ASN A 44 -18.82 -1.48 7.59
CA ASN A 44 -18.22 -1.81 6.30
C ASN A 44 -17.95 -0.54 5.46
N VAL A 45 -18.87 0.42 5.48
CA VAL A 45 -18.66 1.72 4.83
C VAL A 45 -17.45 2.45 5.42
N ALA A 46 -17.33 2.52 6.75
CA ALA A 46 -16.19 3.08 7.45
C ALA A 46 -14.88 2.39 7.04
N ASN A 47 -14.88 1.05 6.97
CA ASN A 47 -13.71 0.28 6.56
C ASN A 47 -13.29 0.60 5.13
N VAL A 48 -14.23 0.61 4.17
CA VAL A 48 -13.95 0.93 2.77
C VAL A 48 -13.40 2.35 2.64
N ILE A 49 -14.05 3.35 3.25
CA ILE A 49 -13.58 4.74 3.20
C ILE A 49 -12.18 4.87 3.81
N SER A 50 -11.94 4.21 4.94
CA SER A 50 -10.63 4.23 5.61
C SER A 50 -9.55 3.61 4.74
N ILE A 51 -9.85 2.52 4.03
CA ILE A 51 -8.91 1.88 3.10
C ILE A 51 -8.57 2.84 1.96
N GLU A 52 -9.58 3.40 1.28
CA GLU A 52 -9.35 4.29 0.14
C GLU A 52 -8.58 5.55 0.53
N ILE A 53 -8.93 6.21 1.64
CA ILE A 53 -8.18 7.39 2.13
C ILE A 53 -6.74 6.99 2.46
N SER A 54 -6.53 5.85 3.14
CA SER A 54 -5.18 5.39 3.48
C SER A 54 -4.34 5.04 2.25
N LEU A 55 -4.95 4.48 1.19
CA LEU A 55 -4.29 4.18 -0.08
C LEU A 55 -3.90 5.44 -0.85
N ILE A 56 -4.78 6.43 -0.90
CA ILE A 56 -4.47 7.72 -1.52
C ILE A 56 -3.35 8.42 -0.74
N ALA A 57 -3.43 8.42 0.59
CA ALA A 57 -2.38 9.00 1.43
C ALA A 57 -1.03 8.29 1.23
N SER A 58 -1.02 6.95 1.26
CA SER A 58 0.19 6.16 1.06
C SER A 58 0.79 6.36 -0.32
N PHE A 59 -0.04 6.48 -1.36
CA PHE A 59 0.42 6.81 -2.70
C PHE A 59 1.24 8.10 -2.71
N PHE A 60 0.70 9.18 -2.14
CA PHE A 60 1.41 10.47 -2.11
C PHE A 60 2.65 10.41 -1.22
N ILE A 61 2.60 9.74 -0.07
CA ILE A 61 3.80 9.55 0.78
C ILE A 61 4.88 8.79 0.00
N TYR A 62 4.52 7.71 -0.69
CA TYR A 62 5.45 6.94 -1.51
C TYR A 62 6.03 7.77 -2.66
N ARG A 63 5.20 8.53 -3.37
CA ARG A 63 5.62 9.38 -4.49
C ARG A 63 6.56 10.52 -4.05
N ILE A 64 6.26 11.15 -2.91
CA ILE A 64 7.00 12.31 -2.40
C ILE A 64 8.30 11.88 -1.72
N TRP A 65 8.27 10.78 -0.96
CA TRP A 65 9.35 10.47 -0.01
C TRP A 65 10.12 9.17 -0.32
N VAL A 66 9.50 8.16 -0.93
CA VAL A 66 10.16 6.87 -1.19
C VAL A 66 10.73 6.82 -2.60
N TRP A 67 9.91 7.12 -3.61
CA TRP A 67 10.27 7.18 -5.03
C TRP A 67 10.32 8.63 -5.52
N THR A 68 11.31 9.37 -5.03
CA THR A 68 11.59 10.76 -5.40
C THR A 68 12.07 10.87 -6.86
N GLY A 69 11.67 11.91 -7.58
CA GLY A 69 12.07 12.18 -8.98
C GLY A 69 10.97 11.84 -9.99
N GLY A 70 11.28 11.75 -11.29
CA GLY A 70 10.29 11.47 -12.34
C GLY A 70 9.28 12.60 -12.60
N ASP A 71 8.34 12.37 -13.53
CA ASP A 71 7.39 13.40 -13.95
C ASP A 71 6.25 13.59 -12.94
N TRP A 72 5.85 14.85 -12.77
CA TRP A 72 4.79 15.30 -11.85
C TRP A 72 3.58 15.89 -12.60
N THR A 73 3.44 15.57 -13.88
CA THR A 73 2.28 16.03 -14.64
C THR A 73 1.01 15.42 -14.06
N ILE A 74 -0.11 16.15 -14.10
CA ILE A 74 -1.41 15.66 -13.62
C ILE A 74 -1.76 14.32 -14.30
N ARG A 75 -1.45 14.19 -15.59
CA ARG A 75 -1.66 12.96 -16.34
C ARG A 75 -0.86 11.80 -15.75
N ASP A 76 0.45 11.98 -15.52
CA ASP A 76 1.29 10.91 -14.99
C ASP A 76 0.85 10.52 -13.57
N VAL A 77 0.62 11.50 -12.70
CA VAL A 77 0.32 11.23 -11.29
C VAL A 77 -1.10 10.68 -11.10
N ILE A 78 -2.12 11.37 -11.63
CA ILE A 78 -3.53 11.09 -11.32
C ILE A 78 -4.13 10.04 -12.27
N LEU A 79 -3.76 10.03 -13.55
CA LEU A 79 -4.39 9.15 -14.54
C LEU A 79 -3.61 7.86 -14.80
N ILE A 80 -2.33 7.80 -14.44
CA ILE A 80 -1.48 6.63 -14.70
C ILE A 80 -1.00 6.00 -13.39
N GLN A 81 -0.25 6.75 -12.58
CA GLN A 81 0.39 6.22 -11.38
C GLN A 81 -0.62 5.85 -10.30
N LEU A 82 -1.58 6.74 -10.00
CA LEU A 82 -2.58 6.51 -8.96
C LEU A 82 -3.49 5.29 -9.27
N PRO A 83 -4.08 5.11 -10.48
CA PRO A 83 -4.86 3.93 -10.80
C PRO A 83 -4.03 2.65 -10.79
N LEU A 84 -2.81 2.69 -11.35
CA LEU A 84 -1.92 1.53 -11.35
C LEU A 84 -1.52 1.12 -9.93
N TYR A 85 -1.37 2.10 -9.03
CA TYR A 85 -1.15 1.86 -7.61
C TYR A 85 -2.35 1.17 -6.94
N HIS A 86 -3.57 1.63 -7.21
CA HIS A 86 -4.78 0.96 -6.69
C HIS A 86 -4.91 -0.47 -7.23
N LEU A 87 -4.65 -0.67 -8.52
CA LEU A 87 -4.65 -2.01 -9.13
C LEU A 87 -3.61 -2.93 -8.49
N SER A 88 -2.39 -2.43 -8.25
CA SER A 88 -1.34 -3.20 -7.56
C SER A 88 -1.76 -3.58 -6.13
N ALA A 89 -2.23 -2.60 -5.35
CA ALA A 89 -2.65 -2.83 -3.97
C ALA A 89 -3.84 -3.80 -3.90
N GLY A 90 -4.84 -3.61 -4.77
CA GLY A 90 -5.99 -4.50 -4.90
C GLY A 90 -5.58 -5.92 -5.29
N LEU A 91 -4.69 -6.08 -6.27
CA LEU A 91 -4.19 -7.39 -6.67
C LEU A 91 -3.44 -8.09 -5.54
N ALA A 92 -2.60 -7.36 -4.78
CA ALA A 92 -1.92 -7.94 -3.61
C ALA A 92 -2.92 -8.45 -2.55
N VAL A 93 -4.02 -7.73 -2.32
CA VAL A 93 -5.10 -8.17 -1.42
C VAL A 93 -5.82 -9.39 -1.97
N LEU A 94 -6.18 -9.40 -3.26
CA LEU A 94 -6.84 -10.54 -3.90
C LEU A 94 -5.96 -11.80 -3.85
N LEU A 95 -4.67 -11.68 -4.18
CA LEU A 95 -3.71 -12.78 -4.07
C LEU A 95 -3.63 -13.29 -2.63
N ARG A 96 -3.58 -12.39 -1.65
CA ARG A 96 -3.59 -12.77 -0.23
C ARG A 96 -4.82 -13.58 0.15
N VAL A 97 -6.01 -13.07 -0.18
CA VAL A 97 -7.30 -13.64 0.26
C VAL A 97 -7.63 -14.95 -0.47
N PHE A 98 -7.42 -15.00 -1.79
CA PHE A 98 -7.89 -16.11 -2.61
C PHE A 98 -6.82 -17.18 -2.87
N LEU A 99 -5.53 -16.85 -2.78
CA LEU A 99 -4.45 -17.81 -3.06
C LEU A 99 -3.60 -18.08 -1.82
N ILE A 100 -2.94 -17.06 -1.27
CA ILE A 100 -1.92 -17.25 -0.23
C ILE A 100 -2.56 -17.82 1.04
N PHE A 101 -3.62 -17.17 1.55
CA PHE A 101 -4.22 -17.59 2.81
C PHE A 101 -4.83 -19.00 2.73
N PRO A 102 -5.65 -19.36 1.72
CA PRO A 102 -6.18 -20.72 1.59
C PRO A 102 -5.08 -21.77 1.40
N PHE A 103 -4.05 -21.47 0.61
CA PHE A 103 -2.93 -22.38 0.39
C PHE A 103 -2.15 -22.68 1.68
N LEU A 104 -1.78 -21.65 2.44
CA LEU A 104 -1.07 -21.83 3.71
C LEU A 104 -1.96 -22.51 4.76
N ASN A 105 -3.25 -22.21 4.77
CA ASN A 105 -4.21 -22.88 5.66
C ASN A 105 -4.35 -24.38 5.32
N TRP A 106 -4.37 -24.72 4.02
CA TRP A 106 -4.37 -26.11 3.56
C TRP A 106 -3.09 -26.87 3.97
N LEU A 107 -1.94 -26.18 4.03
CA LEU A 107 -0.69 -26.73 4.57
C LEU A 107 -0.68 -26.88 6.10
N GLY A 108 -1.75 -26.51 6.80
CA GLY A 108 -1.84 -26.59 8.27
C GLY A 108 -1.04 -25.51 9.00
N ILE A 109 -0.65 -24.42 8.32
CA ILE A 109 0.08 -23.31 8.94
C ILE A 109 -0.84 -22.55 9.89
N SER A 110 -0.34 -22.23 11.10
CA SER A 110 -1.14 -21.53 12.10
C SER A 110 -1.62 -20.15 11.60
N PRO A 111 -2.79 -19.66 12.06
CA PRO A 111 -3.36 -18.39 11.56
C PRO A 111 -2.44 -17.18 11.72
N GLY A 112 -1.67 -17.13 12.82
CA GLY A 112 -0.71 -16.06 13.07
C GLY A 112 0.44 -16.07 12.06
N VAL A 113 1.03 -17.24 11.80
CA VAL A 113 2.13 -17.38 10.83
C VAL A 113 1.62 -17.14 9.40
N ASN A 114 0.43 -17.64 9.06
CA ASN A 114 -0.21 -17.40 7.78
C ASN A 114 -0.42 -15.90 7.53
N THR A 115 -0.95 -15.19 8.52
CA THR A 115 -1.14 -13.73 8.47
C THR A 115 0.19 -12.99 8.25
N MET A 116 1.23 -13.37 8.99
CA MET A 116 2.55 -12.77 8.86
C MET A 116 3.14 -12.97 7.45
N ILE A 117 3.10 -14.20 6.92
CA ILE A 117 3.57 -14.50 5.56
C ILE A 117 2.75 -13.71 4.54
N GLY A 118 1.43 -13.69 4.66
CA GLY A 118 0.54 -12.96 3.75
C GLY A 118 0.81 -11.46 3.73
N VAL A 119 1.08 -10.84 4.89
CA VAL A 119 1.46 -9.42 4.97
C VAL A 119 2.82 -9.18 4.31
N LEU A 120 3.84 -10.01 4.59
CA LEU A 120 5.18 -9.84 4.02
C LEU A 120 5.20 -10.03 2.50
N LEU A 121 4.49 -11.03 1.99
CA LEU A 121 4.35 -11.24 0.54
C LEU A 121 3.58 -10.09 -0.11
N GLY A 122 2.47 -9.66 0.49
CA GLY A 122 1.70 -8.52 -0.01
C GLY A 122 2.51 -7.23 -0.07
N ALA A 123 3.28 -6.94 1.00
CA ALA A 123 4.20 -5.80 1.02
C ALA A 123 5.30 -5.92 -0.04
N SER A 124 5.85 -7.12 -0.25
CA SER A 124 6.89 -7.36 -1.25
C SER A 124 6.37 -7.17 -2.68
N ILE A 125 5.19 -7.71 -3.00
CA ILE A 125 4.52 -7.52 -4.29
C ILE A 125 4.28 -6.03 -4.54
N ASN A 126 3.73 -5.32 -3.55
CA ASN A 126 3.47 -3.89 -3.66
C ASN A 126 4.76 -3.07 -3.83
N TYR A 127 5.84 -3.43 -3.14
CA TYR A 127 7.13 -2.77 -3.32
C TYR A 127 7.66 -2.96 -4.74
N VAL A 128 7.69 -4.21 -5.24
CA VAL A 128 8.19 -4.53 -6.59
C VAL A 128 7.35 -3.84 -7.67
N ALA A 129 6.02 -3.87 -7.56
CA ALA A 129 5.14 -3.20 -8.51
C ALA A 129 5.32 -1.67 -8.47
N SER A 130 5.50 -1.10 -7.27
CA SER A 130 5.78 0.33 -7.11
C SER A 130 7.10 0.73 -7.76
N ASP A 131 8.15 -0.08 -7.59
CA ASP A 131 9.49 0.23 -8.11
C ASP A 131 9.63 0.00 -9.62
N SER A 132 9.02 -1.06 -10.15
CA SER A 132 9.22 -1.50 -11.53
C SER A 132 8.16 -1.00 -12.51
N LEU A 133 6.94 -0.71 -12.05
CA LEU A 133 5.80 -0.35 -12.90
C LEU A 133 5.29 1.06 -12.62
N ILE A 134 5.04 1.40 -11.35
CA ILE A 134 4.32 2.63 -11.00
C ILE A 134 5.26 3.85 -11.03
N PHE A 135 6.35 3.80 -10.28
CA PHE A 135 7.30 4.90 -10.16
C PHE A 135 8.59 4.66 -10.95
N LYS A 136 8.49 3.90 -12.04
CA LYS A 136 9.63 3.57 -12.90
C LYS A 136 10.33 4.85 -13.35
N PRO A 137 11.64 5.02 -13.12
CA PRO A 137 12.38 6.14 -13.67
C PRO A 137 12.28 6.08 -15.19
N LYS A 138 11.81 7.17 -15.83
CA LYS A 138 11.99 7.30 -17.28
C LYS A 138 13.50 7.44 -17.50
N ASN A 139 14.13 6.43 -18.10
CA ASN A 139 15.46 6.60 -18.64
C ASN A 139 15.37 7.75 -19.63
N LYS A 140 16.05 8.86 -19.36
CA LYS A 140 16.37 9.83 -20.41
C LYS A 140 17.31 9.10 -21.37
N THR A 141 16.76 8.39 -22.35
CA THR A 141 17.51 8.00 -23.53
C THR A 141 18.05 9.29 -24.12
N ASN A 142 19.38 9.33 -24.29
CA ASN A 142 20.13 10.49 -24.74
C ASN A 142 19.50 11.07 -26.02
N GLU A 143 18.86 12.23 -25.88
CA GLU A 143 18.69 13.18 -26.98
C GLU A 143 19.98 14.01 -27.00
N THR A 144 20.94 13.56 -27.80
CA THR A 144 22.11 14.31 -28.27
C THR A 144 22.06 14.38 -29.78
#